data_AF-A6WXW4-F1
#
_entry.id   AF-A6WXW4-F1
#
_cell.length_a   1.000
_cell.length_b   1.000
_cell.length_c   1.000
_cell.angle_alpha   90.00
_cell.angle_beta   90.00
_cell.angle_gamma   90.00
#
_symmetry.space_group_name_H-M   'P 1'
#
loop_
_entity.id
_entity.type
_entity.pdbx_description
1 polymer ?
#
loop_
_entity_poly.entity_id
_entity_poly.type
_entity_poly.pdbx_seq_one_letter_code
_entity_poly.pdbx_strand_id
1 'polypeptide(L)'
;MRKNKKIEYFQRLNLNWKCSSLKLTGGYKGGVDFTPPFHLQGPDQTMRLVSFSAKGYRSLRSVRFDLGQVTVFVGENGAGKSNLYRALQLVKAAAEGNLSTEVVREGGMQSAMWSGNRRKHESARIILEADFEDERLASRLSYRVEAGLPPPVSGAFPFEPQIKEEQLNLDTGRRPVDLMDRRGPAVFARDGEGRRMEHPARLLTSESGLAVLGQSGHYPEIGDLSAQIRGWRFYHGFRSDRDAPVRQPSIAATAAMLDEDGGNLASVFATLAHIRQDTVDLDRLVADALEGAKLVVPYPEETATFGLNFPAFPPRTFRPGELSDGQIRLLALAGALLSYRLPPLIALNEPEASLHPDMIPSLARMIAQASERSQIWVVTHSAALASAIAEQCGARPIRVSKQDGETVLE
;
A
#
# COMPACT_ATOMS: atom_id res chain seq x y z
N MET A 1 60.20 15.04 5.78
CA MET A 1 60.09 14.37 4.47
C MET A 1 58.63 14.44 3.99
N ARG A 2 58.40 15.09 2.82
CA ARG A 2 57.28 15.04 1.84
C ARG A 2 55.82 14.88 2.33
N LYS A 3 54.80 15.55 1.79
CA LYS A 3 54.58 16.82 1.05
C LYS A 3 53.03 16.87 0.91
N ASN A 4 52.37 17.89 1.46
CA ASN A 4 50.95 18.16 1.20
C ASN A 4 50.81 18.94 -0.12
N LYS A 5 49.94 18.47 -1.01
CA LYS A 5 49.44 19.17 -2.20
C LYS A 5 47.94 18.88 -2.30
N LYS A 6 47.12 19.91 -2.10
CA LYS A 6 45.85 20.16 -2.80
C LYS A 6 45.17 21.36 -2.15
N ILE A 7 44.88 22.36 -2.97
CA ILE A 7 43.63 23.14 -3.07
C ILE A 7 44.01 24.52 -3.60
N GLU A 8 44.02 24.61 -4.93
CA GLU A 8 43.72 25.82 -5.67
C GLU A 8 42.54 25.43 -6.55
N TYR A 9 41.41 26.11 -6.41
CA TYR A 9 40.54 26.61 -7.48
C TYR A 9 39.26 27.18 -6.85
N PHE A 10 38.79 28.29 -7.41
CA PHE A 10 37.60 29.09 -7.02
C PHE A 10 37.78 30.15 -5.93
N GLN A 11 38.57 31.18 -6.26
CA GLN A 11 38.16 32.57 -6.01
C GLN A 11 37.88 33.24 -7.36
N ARG A 12 36.62 33.59 -7.62
CA ARG A 12 36.20 34.70 -8.50
C ARG A 12 34.67 34.82 -8.44
N LEU A 13 34.20 35.76 -7.61
CA LEU A 13 33.31 36.87 -8.00
C LEU A 13 32.71 37.46 -6.72
N ASN A 14 33.20 38.67 -6.43
CA ASN A 14 32.64 39.61 -5.46
C ASN A 14 31.19 39.92 -5.81
N LEU A 15 30.27 39.72 -4.88
CA LEU A 15 29.03 40.50 -4.79
C LEU A 15 28.68 40.73 -3.31
N ASN A 16 28.73 42.01 -2.95
CA ASN A 16 28.53 42.61 -1.64
C ASN A 16 27.17 42.25 -1.01
N TRP A 17 27.15 41.63 0.17
CA TRP A 17 26.13 41.91 1.18
C TRP A 17 26.81 42.03 2.56
N LYS A 18 26.82 43.26 3.09
CA LYS A 18 27.31 43.61 4.42
C LYS A 18 26.46 42.90 5.48
N CYS A 19 27.08 42.07 6.31
CA CYS A 19 26.51 41.68 7.60
C CYS A 19 27.38 42.26 8.71
N SER A 20 26.83 43.23 9.41
CA SER A 20 27.46 43.96 10.51
C SER A 20 27.67 43.04 11.71
N SER A 21 28.94 42.87 12.06
CA SER A 21 29.50 42.65 13.40
C SER A 21 28.56 42.17 14.52
N LEU A 22 28.72 40.92 14.94
CA LEU A 22 28.75 40.59 16.36
C LEU A 22 29.89 39.59 16.60
N LYS A 23 30.96 40.06 17.26
CA LYS A 23 32.02 39.20 17.80
C LYS A 23 31.44 38.48 19.01
N LEU A 24 31.32 37.16 18.94
CA LEU A 24 31.24 36.31 20.13
C LEU A 24 32.51 35.46 20.18
N THR A 25 33.37 35.84 21.12
CA THR A 25 34.46 35.00 21.62
C THR A 25 33.84 34.05 22.64
N GLY A 26 34.05 32.74 22.46
CA GLY A 26 33.53 31.74 23.40
C GLY A 26 33.67 30.34 22.83
N GLY A 27 34.73 29.64 23.24
CA GLY A 27 34.90 28.23 22.91
C GLY A 27 33.82 27.39 23.60
N TYR A 28 33.12 26.57 22.81
CA TYR A 28 32.24 25.52 23.33
C TYR A 28 32.81 24.16 22.95
N LYS A 29 33.37 23.47 23.95
CA LYS A 29 33.43 22.01 23.99
C LYS A 29 32.07 21.55 24.51
N GLY A 30 31.35 20.73 23.74
CA GLY A 30 30.11 20.11 24.18
C GLY A 30 29.67 19.07 23.16
N GLY A 31 29.78 17.80 23.52
CA GLY A 31 29.13 16.72 22.79
C GLY A 31 27.62 16.93 22.89
N VAL A 32 26.96 16.93 21.75
CA VAL A 32 25.50 16.99 21.67
C VAL A 32 25.01 15.55 21.61
N ASP A 33 24.51 15.04 22.73
CA ASP A 33 23.60 13.92 22.76
C ASP A 33 22.37 14.30 21.93
N PHE A 34 22.30 13.78 20.71
CA PHE A 34 21.08 13.79 19.91
C PHE A 34 20.15 12.73 20.50
N THR A 35 19.38 13.10 21.52
CA THR A 35 18.13 12.40 21.81
C THR A 35 17.12 12.87 20.76
N PRO A 36 16.60 12.00 19.88
CA PRO A 36 15.62 12.45 18.90
C PRO A 36 14.37 12.90 19.66
N PRO A 37 13.92 14.16 19.51
CA PRO A 37 12.56 14.50 19.89
C PRO A 37 11.64 13.79 18.90
N PHE A 38 10.41 13.53 19.30
CA PHE A 38 9.36 12.88 18.51
C PHE A 38 9.28 11.34 18.61
N HIS A 39 8.52 10.87 19.61
CA HIS A 39 7.56 9.80 19.34
C HIS A 39 6.49 10.37 18.39
N LEU A 40 6.75 10.30 17.08
CA LEU A 40 5.68 10.43 16.09
C LEU A 40 4.81 9.19 16.23
N GLN A 41 3.74 9.31 17.01
CA GLN A 41 2.57 8.45 16.87
C GLN A 41 2.24 8.40 15.37
N GLY A 42 2.14 7.20 14.81
CA GLY A 42 1.66 7.03 13.43
C GLY A 42 0.29 7.69 13.26
N PRO A 43 -0.21 7.85 12.03
CA PRO A 43 -1.60 8.27 11.86
C PRO A 43 -2.47 7.34 12.70
N ASP A 44 -3.14 7.92 13.69
CA ASP A 44 -4.14 7.22 14.50
C ASP A 44 -5.15 6.67 13.49
N GLN A 45 -5.21 5.35 13.31
CA GLN A 45 -6.03 4.74 12.27
C GLN A 45 -7.49 4.76 12.71
N THR A 46 -8.11 5.94 12.62
CA THR A 46 -9.48 6.13 13.05
C THR A 46 -10.47 5.56 12.03
N MET A 47 -10.12 5.57 10.73
CA MET A 47 -10.93 5.02 9.66
C MET A 47 -10.42 3.64 9.20
N ARG A 48 -11.28 2.62 9.16
CA ARG A 48 -10.92 1.24 8.76
C ARG A 48 -11.93 0.67 7.78
N LEU A 49 -11.47 -0.15 6.84
CA LEU A 49 -12.35 -0.89 5.92
C LEU A 49 -12.97 -2.07 6.69
N VAL A 50 -14.30 -2.11 6.80
CA VAL A 50 -15.01 -3.10 7.61
C VAL A 50 -15.79 -4.12 6.78
N SER A 51 -16.14 -3.76 5.54
CA SER A 51 -16.80 -4.68 4.62
C SER A 51 -16.40 -4.37 3.18
N PHE A 52 -16.27 -5.42 2.38
CA PHE A 52 -16.02 -5.31 0.95
C PHE A 52 -16.97 -6.23 0.18
N SER A 53 -17.46 -5.74 -0.94
CA SER A 53 -18.22 -6.55 -1.88
C SER A 53 -17.76 -6.31 -3.32
N ALA A 54 -17.76 -7.39 -4.10
CA ALA A 54 -17.46 -7.37 -5.51
C ALA A 54 -18.47 -8.23 -6.27
N LYS A 55 -19.04 -7.67 -7.32
CA LYS A 55 -20.01 -8.35 -8.18
C LYS A 55 -19.61 -8.19 -9.64
N GLY A 56 -19.77 -9.27 -10.40
CA GLY A 56 -19.53 -9.27 -11.84
C GLY A 56 -18.07 -9.13 -12.26
N TYR A 57 -17.09 -9.38 -11.38
CA TYR A 57 -15.66 -9.25 -11.66
C TYR A 57 -14.97 -10.62 -11.79
N ARG A 58 -14.54 -11.00 -12.99
CA ARG A 58 -13.85 -12.28 -13.28
C ARG A 58 -14.52 -13.52 -12.68
N SER A 59 -13.98 -14.09 -11.59
CA SER A 59 -14.58 -15.23 -10.87
C SER A 59 -15.51 -14.82 -9.71
N LEU A 60 -15.61 -13.53 -9.42
CA LEU A 60 -16.44 -12.97 -8.36
C LEU A 60 -17.81 -12.62 -8.94
N ARG A 61 -18.73 -13.59 -8.98
CA ARG A 61 -20.11 -13.34 -9.42
C ARG A 61 -20.81 -12.39 -8.45
N SER A 62 -20.80 -12.73 -7.16
CA SER A 62 -21.27 -11.87 -6.07
C SER A 62 -20.66 -12.34 -4.76
N VAL A 63 -19.65 -11.64 -4.27
CA VAL A 63 -19.03 -11.90 -2.96
C VAL A 63 -19.20 -10.69 -2.05
N ARG A 64 -19.44 -10.95 -0.77
CA ARG A 64 -19.43 -9.94 0.30
C ARG A 64 -18.88 -10.60 1.56
N PHE A 65 -18.03 -9.89 2.27
CA PHE A 65 -17.47 -10.34 3.54
C PHE A 65 -17.05 -9.15 4.38
N ASP A 66 -17.01 -9.39 5.69
CA ASP A 66 -16.52 -8.43 6.65
C ASP A 66 -15.01 -8.59 6.86
N LEU A 67 -14.35 -7.49 7.18
CA LEU A 67 -12.91 -7.44 7.42
C LEU A 67 -12.62 -7.17 8.89
N GLY A 68 -11.64 -7.89 9.42
CA GLY A 68 -11.04 -7.58 10.73
C GLY A 68 -9.77 -6.76 10.61
N GLN A 69 -9.05 -6.62 11.72
CA GLN A 69 -7.71 -6.02 11.73
C GLN A 69 -6.73 -6.82 10.86
N VAL A 70 -6.86 -8.16 10.88
CA VAL A 70 -6.15 -9.07 9.98
C VAL A 70 -7.18 -9.96 9.29
N THR A 71 -7.19 -9.98 7.97
CA THR A 71 -8.08 -10.81 7.16
C THR A 71 -7.23 -11.71 6.27
N VAL A 72 -7.38 -13.03 6.41
CA VAL A 72 -6.58 -14.03 5.67
C VAL A 72 -7.48 -14.86 4.76
N PHE A 73 -7.20 -14.87 3.47
CA PHE A 73 -7.86 -15.70 2.47
C PHE A 73 -6.95 -16.86 2.09
N VAL A 74 -7.39 -18.09 2.38
CA VAL A 74 -6.63 -19.32 2.13
C VAL A 74 -7.39 -20.25 1.18
N GLY A 75 -6.70 -20.84 0.22
CA GLY A 75 -7.34 -21.76 -0.74
C GLY A 75 -6.39 -22.20 -1.85
N GLU A 76 -6.85 -23.10 -2.71
CA GLU A 76 -6.07 -23.64 -3.82
C GLU A 76 -5.84 -22.61 -4.95
N ASN A 77 -4.88 -22.91 -5.83
CA ASN A 77 -4.63 -22.11 -7.02
C ASN A 77 -5.85 -22.10 -7.94
N GLY A 78 -6.20 -20.92 -8.45
CA GLY A 78 -7.39 -20.75 -9.30
C GLY A 78 -8.73 -20.62 -8.58
N ALA A 79 -8.77 -20.64 -7.23
CA ALA A 79 -10.01 -20.45 -6.46
C ALA A 79 -10.62 -19.03 -6.57
N GLY A 80 -9.85 -18.05 -7.05
CA GLY A 80 -10.28 -16.65 -7.20
C GLY A 80 -9.74 -15.68 -6.14
N LYS A 81 -8.87 -16.17 -5.26
CA LYS A 81 -8.06 -15.38 -4.32
C LYS A 81 -7.41 -14.13 -4.94
N SER A 82 -6.71 -14.30 -6.07
CA SER A 82 -6.09 -13.18 -6.79
C SER A 82 -7.13 -12.21 -7.36
N ASN A 83 -8.33 -12.67 -7.69
CA ASN A 83 -9.43 -11.78 -8.10
C ASN A 83 -9.97 -10.97 -6.94
N LEU A 84 -10.05 -11.52 -5.71
CA LEU A 84 -10.38 -10.74 -4.50
C LEU A 84 -9.37 -9.61 -4.28
N TYR A 85 -8.08 -9.95 -4.35
CA TYR A 85 -6.98 -8.98 -4.23
C TYR A 85 -7.06 -7.88 -5.30
N ARG A 86 -7.26 -8.26 -6.57
CA ARG A 86 -7.35 -7.33 -7.70
C ARG A 86 -8.62 -6.46 -7.64
N ALA A 87 -9.75 -7.01 -7.19
CA ALA A 87 -10.97 -6.23 -7.00
C ALA A 87 -10.78 -5.11 -5.97
N LEU A 88 -10.06 -5.39 -4.87
CA LEU A 88 -9.70 -4.35 -3.89
C LEU A 88 -8.72 -3.32 -4.49
N GLN A 89 -7.77 -3.75 -5.33
CA GLN A 89 -6.88 -2.82 -6.06
C GLN A 89 -7.66 -1.89 -7.00
N LEU A 90 -8.75 -2.35 -7.62
CA LEU A 90 -9.58 -1.49 -8.46
C LEU A 90 -10.28 -0.38 -7.66
N VAL A 91 -10.60 -0.60 -6.38
CA VAL A 91 -11.09 0.48 -5.48
C VAL A 91 -10.00 1.55 -5.29
N LYS A 92 -8.76 1.12 -5.03
CA LYS A 92 -7.61 2.04 -4.97
C LYS A 92 -7.42 2.79 -6.30
N ALA A 93 -7.47 2.07 -7.41
CA ALA A 93 -7.34 2.66 -8.74
C ALA A 93 -8.44 3.70 -9.02
N ALA A 94 -9.66 3.49 -8.50
CA ALA A 94 -10.72 4.49 -8.59
C ALA A 94 -10.37 5.77 -7.83
N ALA A 95 -9.90 5.67 -6.58
CA ALA A 95 -9.48 6.83 -5.79
C ALA A 95 -8.24 7.56 -6.38
N GLU A 96 -7.37 6.85 -7.10
CA GLU A 96 -6.21 7.42 -7.80
C GLU A 96 -6.53 7.99 -9.19
N GLY A 97 -7.72 7.72 -9.73
CA GLY A 97 -8.11 8.13 -11.08
C GLY A 97 -7.60 7.21 -12.20
N ASN A 98 -7.09 6.02 -11.84
CA ASN A 98 -6.48 5.05 -12.75
C ASN A 98 -7.36 3.81 -13.02
N LEU A 99 -8.59 3.75 -12.52
CA LEU A 99 -9.50 2.59 -12.69
C LEU A 99 -9.61 2.14 -14.14
N SER A 100 -9.77 3.08 -15.07
CA SER A 100 -9.88 2.77 -16.49
C SER A 100 -8.62 2.11 -17.03
N THR A 101 -7.46 2.69 -16.73
CA THR A 101 -6.16 2.18 -17.16
C THR A 101 -5.88 0.78 -16.59
N GLU A 102 -6.21 0.53 -15.33
CA GLU A 102 -6.02 -0.79 -14.71
C GLU A 102 -6.89 -1.86 -15.37
N VAL A 103 -8.17 -1.58 -15.61
CA VAL A 103 -9.06 -2.52 -16.33
C VAL A 103 -8.57 -2.76 -17.77
N VAL A 104 -8.05 -1.74 -18.45
CA VAL A 104 -7.50 -1.89 -19.81
C VAL A 104 -6.23 -2.76 -19.80
N ARG A 105 -5.34 -2.57 -18.81
CA ARG A 105 -4.15 -3.43 -18.63
C ARG A 105 -4.50 -4.90 -18.40
N GLU A 106 -5.67 -5.16 -17.83
CA GLU A 106 -6.23 -6.50 -17.64
C GLU A 106 -6.84 -7.14 -18.91
N GLY A 107 -6.68 -6.50 -20.08
CA GLY A 107 -7.27 -6.96 -21.34
C GLY A 107 -8.63 -6.33 -21.64
N GLY A 108 -8.96 -5.21 -20.99
CA GLY A 108 -10.18 -4.44 -21.21
C GLY A 108 -11.38 -4.91 -20.40
N MET A 109 -12.44 -4.10 -20.44
CA MET A 109 -13.67 -4.33 -19.68
C MET A 109 -14.29 -5.71 -19.93
N GLN A 110 -14.19 -6.24 -21.15
CA GLN A 110 -14.68 -7.59 -21.48
C GLN A 110 -13.99 -8.70 -20.68
N SER A 111 -12.68 -8.57 -20.48
CA SER A 111 -11.84 -9.54 -19.76
C SER A 111 -12.00 -9.42 -18.24
N ALA A 112 -12.33 -8.23 -17.75
CA ALA A 112 -12.55 -7.97 -16.33
C ALA A 112 -13.92 -8.46 -15.82
N MET A 113 -14.90 -8.63 -16.72
CA MET A 113 -16.25 -9.05 -16.35
C MET A 113 -16.35 -10.53 -15.98
N TRP A 114 -17.46 -10.89 -15.31
CA TRP A 114 -17.81 -12.26 -14.95
C TRP A 114 -17.66 -13.22 -16.14
N SER A 115 -16.81 -14.23 -15.95
CA SER A 115 -16.40 -15.16 -17.01
C SER A 115 -17.34 -16.36 -17.19
N GLY A 116 -18.33 -16.54 -16.32
CA GLY A 116 -19.32 -17.61 -16.45
C GLY A 116 -20.47 -17.29 -17.39
N ASN A 117 -21.40 -18.23 -17.53
CA ASN A 117 -22.57 -18.06 -18.39
C ASN A 117 -23.45 -16.91 -17.90
N ARG A 118 -23.70 -15.94 -18.80
CA ARG A 118 -24.54 -14.78 -18.53
C ARG A 118 -25.87 -14.90 -19.25
N ARG A 119 -26.93 -14.39 -18.64
CA ARG A 119 -28.22 -14.29 -19.32
C ARG A 119 -28.10 -13.23 -20.43
N LYS A 120 -28.72 -13.49 -21.58
CA LYS A 120 -28.63 -12.66 -22.81
C LYS A 120 -29.02 -11.17 -22.63
N HIS A 121 -29.69 -10.83 -21.52
CA HIS A 121 -30.18 -9.49 -21.18
C HIS A 121 -29.55 -8.88 -19.92
N GLU A 122 -28.58 -9.54 -19.31
CA GLU A 122 -27.93 -9.02 -18.10
C GLU A 122 -26.89 -7.97 -18.48
N SER A 123 -27.07 -6.75 -17.98
CA SER A 123 -26.11 -5.66 -18.18
C SER A 123 -24.76 -6.07 -17.61
N ALA A 124 -23.75 -6.07 -18.48
CA ALA A 124 -22.38 -6.43 -18.16
C ALA A 124 -21.77 -5.36 -17.25
N ARG A 125 -21.70 -5.61 -15.93
CA ARG A 125 -21.25 -4.64 -14.93
C ARG A 125 -20.30 -5.27 -13.93
N ILE A 126 -19.30 -4.48 -13.54
CA ILE A 126 -18.51 -4.70 -12.34
C ILE A 126 -19.02 -3.71 -11.30
N ILE A 127 -19.36 -4.20 -10.11
CA ILE A 127 -19.78 -3.36 -8.99
C ILE A 127 -18.83 -3.67 -7.84
N LEU A 128 -18.18 -2.63 -7.33
CA LEU A 128 -17.31 -2.70 -6.16
C LEU A 128 -17.91 -1.80 -5.08
N GLU A 129 -18.03 -2.33 -3.87
CA GLU A 129 -18.52 -1.60 -2.70
C GLU A 129 -17.54 -1.81 -1.54
N ALA A 130 -17.16 -0.72 -0.89
CA ALA A 130 -16.24 -0.71 0.23
C ALA A 130 -16.85 0.13 1.37
N ASP A 131 -17.08 -0.52 2.50
CA ASP A 131 -17.68 0.07 3.69
C ASP A 131 -16.59 0.34 4.73
N PHE A 132 -16.60 1.53 5.30
CA PHE A 132 -15.60 2.01 6.26
C PHE A 132 -16.27 2.47 7.54
N GLU A 133 -15.58 2.30 8.67
CA GLU A 133 -15.93 2.90 9.95
C GLU A 133 -14.88 3.91 10.34
N ASP A 134 -15.30 5.14 10.68
CA ASP A 134 -14.46 6.13 11.36
C ASP A 134 -14.83 6.19 12.84
N GLU A 135 -14.00 5.59 13.70
CA GLU A 135 -14.18 5.52 15.14
C GLU A 135 -14.20 6.92 15.78
N ARG A 136 -13.41 7.87 15.25
CA ARG A 136 -13.30 9.24 15.78
C ARG A 136 -14.59 10.02 15.60
N LEU A 137 -15.27 9.81 14.48
CA LEU A 137 -16.51 10.49 14.13
C LEU A 137 -17.76 9.67 14.44
N ALA A 138 -17.60 8.44 14.94
CA ALA A 138 -18.68 7.47 15.13
C ALA A 138 -19.58 7.38 13.88
N SER A 139 -18.94 7.22 12.72
CA SER A 139 -19.63 7.27 11.42
C SER A 139 -19.21 6.14 10.49
N ARG A 140 -20.09 5.80 9.55
CA ARG A 140 -19.85 4.81 8.50
C ARG A 140 -19.87 5.47 7.13
N LEU A 141 -18.89 5.15 6.29
CA LEU A 141 -18.81 5.60 4.90
C LEU A 141 -18.97 4.39 3.98
N SER A 142 -19.83 4.51 2.96
CA SER A 142 -20.02 3.47 1.94
C SER A 142 -19.66 4.03 0.59
N TYR A 143 -18.56 3.55 0.00
CA TYR A 143 -18.15 3.88 -1.36
C TYR A 143 -18.58 2.78 -2.33
N ARG A 144 -19.25 3.16 -3.42
CA ARG A 144 -19.70 2.26 -4.48
C ARG A 144 -19.27 2.79 -5.83
N VAL A 145 -18.70 1.93 -6.67
CA VAL A 145 -18.43 2.22 -8.08
C VAL A 145 -18.95 1.12 -8.99
N GLU A 146 -19.68 1.51 -10.03
CA GLU A 146 -20.18 0.61 -11.08
C GLU A 146 -19.54 0.95 -12.42
N ALA A 147 -18.84 -0.02 -13.01
CA ALA A 147 -18.22 0.09 -14.32
C ALA A 147 -18.87 -0.86 -15.33
N GLY A 148 -18.94 -0.44 -16.59
CA GLY A 148 -19.58 -1.19 -17.67
C GLY A 148 -18.98 -0.87 -19.04
N LEU A 149 -19.33 -1.67 -20.04
CA LEU A 149 -18.98 -1.38 -21.43
C LEU A 149 -19.61 -0.05 -21.92
N PRO A 150 -18.97 0.63 -22.88
CA PRO A 150 -19.57 1.75 -23.57
C PRO A 150 -20.86 1.31 -24.30
N PRO A 151 -21.88 2.18 -24.39
CA PRO A 151 -23.01 1.90 -25.26
C PRO A 151 -22.56 1.89 -26.74
N PRO A 152 -23.25 1.15 -27.63
CA PRO A 152 -22.79 0.92 -29.01
C PRO A 152 -22.56 2.18 -29.86
N VAL A 153 -23.16 3.32 -29.48
CA VAL A 153 -23.14 4.58 -30.25
C VAL A 153 -22.45 5.70 -29.48
N SER A 154 -21.42 5.40 -28.68
CA SER A 154 -20.65 6.41 -27.94
C SER A 154 -19.26 6.66 -28.55
N GLY A 155 -18.75 7.89 -28.39
CA GLY A 155 -17.37 8.25 -28.73
C GLY A 155 -16.36 7.75 -27.68
N ALA A 156 -16.35 6.44 -27.45
CA ALA A 156 -15.54 5.75 -26.45
C ALA A 156 -14.77 4.60 -27.09
N PHE A 157 -13.61 4.25 -26.53
CA PHE A 157 -12.85 3.10 -26.99
C PHE A 157 -13.60 1.79 -26.67
N PRO A 158 -13.68 0.81 -27.59
CA PRO A 158 -14.54 -0.37 -27.40
C PRO A 158 -14.27 -1.21 -26.14
N PHE A 159 -13.03 -1.19 -25.65
CA PHE A 159 -12.57 -2.00 -24.52
C PHE A 159 -12.40 -1.21 -23.23
N GLU A 160 -12.55 0.12 -23.26
CA GLU A 160 -12.40 0.92 -22.04
C GLU A 160 -13.64 0.77 -21.15
N PRO A 161 -13.48 0.75 -19.82
CA PRO A 161 -14.62 0.82 -18.93
C PRO A 161 -15.20 2.24 -18.91
N GLN A 162 -16.52 2.31 -18.77
CA GLN A 162 -17.22 3.52 -18.39
C GLN A 162 -17.81 3.35 -17.00
N ILE A 163 -17.51 4.29 -16.12
CA ILE A 163 -18.20 4.46 -14.83
C ILE A 163 -19.64 4.87 -15.14
N LYS A 164 -20.58 4.01 -14.74
CA LYS A 164 -22.02 4.22 -14.93
C LYS A 164 -22.59 4.99 -13.76
N GLU A 165 -22.21 4.56 -12.57
CA GLU A 165 -22.58 5.15 -11.30
C GLU A 165 -21.39 5.14 -10.35
N GLU A 166 -21.29 6.17 -9.52
CA GLU A 166 -20.33 6.22 -8.42
C GLU A 166 -20.93 7.01 -7.27
N GLN A 167 -20.91 6.43 -6.07
CA GLN A 167 -21.62 6.95 -4.91
C GLN A 167 -20.74 6.90 -3.67
N LEU A 168 -20.89 7.92 -2.83
CA LEU A 168 -20.35 7.92 -1.48
C LEU A 168 -21.44 8.39 -0.52
N ASN A 169 -21.77 7.52 0.43
CA ASN A 169 -22.76 7.80 1.47
C ASN A 169 -22.08 7.86 2.84
N LEU A 170 -22.56 8.75 3.70
CA LEU A 170 -22.16 8.88 5.10
C LEU A 170 -23.36 8.57 6.00
N ASP A 171 -23.18 7.65 6.93
CA ASP A 171 -24.13 7.34 7.99
C ASP A 171 -23.54 7.69 9.36
N THR A 172 -24.26 8.51 10.11
CA THR A 172 -23.91 8.96 11.48
C THR A 172 -24.90 8.42 12.52
N GLY A 173 -25.70 7.40 12.17
CA GLY A 173 -26.73 6.80 13.03
C GLY A 173 -28.08 7.52 13.02
N ARG A 174 -28.24 8.57 12.19
CA ARG A 174 -29.52 9.26 11.98
C ARG A 174 -30.14 8.86 10.65
N ARG A 175 -29.75 9.56 9.59
CA ARG A 175 -30.19 9.31 8.22
C ARG A 175 -28.96 9.32 7.33
N PRO A 176 -28.80 8.32 6.44
CA PRO A 176 -27.73 8.35 5.46
C PRO A 176 -27.75 9.62 4.62
N VAL A 177 -26.58 10.21 4.44
CA VAL A 177 -26.35 11.43 3.66
C VAL A 177 -25.54 11.06 2.43
N ASP A 178 -26.06 11.36 1.25
CA ASP A 178 -25.29 11.26 0.01
C ASP A 178 -24.26 12.38 -0.02
N LEU A 179 -22.99 12.03 0.15
CA LEU A 179 -21.85 12.96 0.04
C LEU A 179 -21.49 13.18 -1.43
N MET A 180 -21.58 12.12 -2.25
CA MET A 180 -21.28 12.15 -3.67
C MET A 180 -22.24 11.23 -4.43
N ASP A 181 -22.75 11.69 -5.57
CA ASP A 181 -23.46 10.86 -6.56
C ASP A 181 -23.05 11.28 -7.96
N ARG A 182 -22.60 10.32 -8.76
CA ARG A 182 -22.21 10.48 -10.15
C ARG A 182 -23.06 9.58 -11.03
N ARG A 183 -23.63 10.15 -12.09
CA ARG A 183 -24.37 9.42 -13.12
C ARG A 183 -23.94 9.91 -14.49
N GLY A 184 -23.26 9.03 -15.23
CA GLY A 184 -22.58 9.43 -16.46
C GLY A 184 -21.56 10.56 -16.18
N PRO A 185 -21.53 11.64 -16.99
CA PRO A 185 -20.54 12.71 -16.83
C PRO A 185 -20.84 13.70 -15.70
N ALA A 186 -22.06 13.73 -15.17
CA ALA A 186 -22.45 14.64 -14.09
C ALA A 186 -22.03 14.10 -12.72
N VAL A 187 -21.53 14.98 -11.86
CA VAL A 187 -21.16 14.65 -10.48
C VAL A 187 -21.79 15.68 -9.55
N PHE A 188 -22.49 15.21 -8.53
CA PHE A 188 -23.01 16.02 -7.45
C PHE A 188 -22.27 15.67 -6.16
N ALA A 189 -21.91 16.68 -5.39
CA ALA A 189 -21.22 16.49 -4.11
C ALA A 189 -21.72 17.48 -3.05
N ARG A 190 -21.48 17.18 -1.78
CA ARG A 190 -21.73 18.10 -0.66
C ARG A 190 -20.46 18.77 -0.21
N ASP A 191 -20.45 20.10 -0.23
CA ASP A 191 -19.34 20.90 0.31
C ASP A 191 -19.24 20.79 1.85
N GLY A 192 -18.21 21.42 2.43
CA GLY A 192 -18.02 21.45 3.89
C GLY A 192 -19.12 22.18 4.69
N GLU A 193 -20.04 22.89 4.02
CA GLU A 193 -21.25 23.47 4.64
C GLU A 193 -22.46 22.53 4.52
N GLY A 194 -22.29 21.36 3.90
CA GLY A 194 -23.33 20.37 3.67
C GLY A 194 -24.24 20.68 2.48
N ARG A 195 -23.94 21.69 1.66
CA ARG A 195 -24.75 22.08 0.50
C ARG A 195 -24.47 21.15 -0.67
N ARG A 196 -25.52 20.58 -1.26
CA ARG A 196 -25.40 19.73 -2.46
C ARG A 196 -25.24 20.62 -3.70
N MET A 197 -24.16 20.42 -4.44
CA MET A 197 -23.82 21.17 -5.65
C MET A 197 -23.41 20.24 -6.79
N GLU A 198 -23.66 20.67 -8.04
CA GLU A 198 -23.09 20.02 -9.22
C GLU A 198 -21.66 20.50 -9.41
N HIS A 199 -20.73 19.58 -9.62
CA HIS A 199 -19.35 19.92 -9.94
C HIS A 199 -19.29 20.61 -11.32
N PRO A 200 -18.60 21.75 -11.47
CA PRO A 200 -18.67 22.57 -12.68
C PRO A 200 -18.06 21.88 -13.92
N ALA A 201 -17.03 21.05 -13.73
CA ALA A 201 -16.45 20.27 -14.82
C ALA A 201 -17.25 18.98 -15.04
N ARG A 202 -17.61 18.73 -16.30
CA ARG A 202 -18.11 17.43 -16.78
C ARG A 202 -16.93 16.48 -16.87
N LEU A 203 -17.00 15.35 -16.16
CA LEU A 203 -15.92 14.36 -16.25
C LEU A 203 -16.15 13.45 -17.46
N LEU A 204 -15.05 12.93 -18.02
CA LEU A 204 -15.09 11.83 -18.97
C LEU A 204 -15.76 10.62 -18.32
N THR A 205 -16.42 9.77 -19.11
CA THR A 205 -17.10 8.58 -18.56
C THR A 205 -16.16 7.57 -17.91
N SER A 206 -14.86 7.65 -18.17
CA SER A 206 -13.82 6.82 -17.57
C SER A 206 -13.20 7.41 -16.29
N GLU A 207 -13.46 8.69 -15.99
CA GLU A 207 -12.93 9.38 -14.82
C GLU A 207 -13.79 9.10 -13.57
N SER A 208 -13.12 8.88 -12.44
CA SER A 208 -13.74 8.75 -11.12
C SER A 208 -14.00 10.13 -10.51
N GLY A 209 -15.22 10.32 -10.02
CA GLY A 209 -15.60 11.45 -9.17
C GLY A 209 -14.86 11.45 -7.84
N LEU A 210 -14.62 10.28 -7.21
CA LEU A 210 -13.85 10.20 -5.97
C LEU A 210 -12.42 10.75 -6.15
N ALA A 211 -11.75 10.41 -7.26
CA ALA A 211 -10.41 10.90 -7.55
C ALA A 211 -10.36 12.42 -7.77
N VAL A 212 -11.30 12.96 -8.55
CA VAL A 212 -11.35 14.39 -8.88
C VAL A 212 -11.73 15.23 -7.66
N LEU A 213 -12.80 14.84 -6.97
CA LEU A 213 -13.31 15.60 -5.84
C LEU A 213 -12.41 15.47 -4.61
N GLY A 214 -11.83 14.29 -4.36
CA GLY A 214 -10.96 14.04 -3.22
C GLY A 214 -9.68 14.88 -3.21
N GLN A 215 -9.28 15.43 -4.36
CA GLN A 215 -8.10 16.30 -4.48
C GLN A 215 -8.44 17.79 -4.54
N SER A 216 -9.74 18.14 -4.55
CA SER A 216 -10.17 19.53 -4.75
C SER A 216 -10.00 20.42 -3.51
N GLY A 217 -9.89 19.84 -2.31
CA GLY A 217 -9.89 20.58 -1.04
C GLY A 217 -11.24 21.17 -0.61
N HIS A 218 -12.30 21.03 -1.43
CA HIS A 218 -13.63 21.60 -1.14
C HIS A 218 -14.60 20.62 -0.46
N TYR A 219 -14.27 19.33 -0.49
CA TYR A 219 -15.12 18.23 -0.02
C TYR A 219 -14.34 17.40 1.02
N PRO A 220 -14.33 17.80 2.30
CA PRO A 220 -13.41 17.24 3.29
C PRO A 220 -13.62 15.74 3.52
N GLU A 221 -14.86 15.26 3.69
CA GLU A 221 -15.13 13.83 3.91
C GLU A 221 -14.77 12.97 2.68
N ILE A 222 -14.96 13.51 1.47
CA ILE A 222 -14.54 12.85 0.23
C ILE A 222 -13.01 12.80 0.15
N GLY A 223 -12.35 13.90 0.54
CA GLY A 223 -10.90 14.01 0.61
C GLY A 223 -10.28 13.03 1.60
N ASP A 224 -10.85 12.93 2.80
CA ASP A 224 -10.40 12.03 3.86
C ASP A 224 -10.49 10.56 3.41
N LEU A 225 -11.62 10.15 2.85
CA LEU A 225 -11.78 8.78 2.32
C LEU A 225 -10.85 8.51 1.12
N SER A 226 -10.73 9.48 0.21
CA SER A 226 -9.80 9.36 -0.94
C SER A 226 -8.36 9.19 -0.47
N ALA A 227 -7.91 9.99 0.50
CA ALA A 227 -6.58 9.89 1.09
C ALA A 227 -6.38 8.54 1.80
N GLN A 228 -7.38 8.07 2.53
CA GLN A 228 -7.39 6.77 3.20
C GLN A 228 -7.17 5.62 2.20
N ILE A 229 -7.95 5.58 1.12
CA ILE A 229 -7.86 4.53 0.09
C ILE A 229 -6.53 4.62 -0.69
N ARG A 230 -6.08 5.83 -1.06
CA ARG A 230 -4.79 6.05 -1.75
C ARG A 230 -3.58 5.68 -0.88
N GLY A 231 -3.76 5.71 0.44
CA GLY A 231 -2.78 5.27 1.41
C GLY A 231 -2.50 3.76 1.36
N TRP A 232 -3.42 2.94 0.84
CA TRP A 232 -3.26 1.49 0.79
C TRP A 232 -2.02 1.06 0.01
N ARG A 233 -1.38 -0.03 0.46
CA ARG A 233 -0.22 -0.63 -0.22
C ARG A 233 -0.48 -2.08 -0.56
N PHE A 234 -0.17 -2.43 -1.79
CA PHE A 234 -0.38 -3.74 -2.37
C PHE A 234 0.97 -4.35 -2.74
N TYR A 235 1.39 -5.38 -2.01
CA TYR A 235 2.63 -6.11 -2.28
C TYR A 235 2.32 -7.43 -2.98
N HIS A 236 2.54 -7.45 -4.29
CA HIS A 236 2.27 -8.59 -5.17
C HIS A 236 3.55 -9.34 -5.53
N GLY A 237 4.20 -9.93 -4.53
CA GLY A 237 5.49 -10.60 -4.70
C GLY A 237 6.61 -9.63 -5.12
N PHE A 238 7.70 -9.60 -4.37
CA PHE A 238 8.86 -8.84 -4.79
C PHE A 238 9.59 -9.59 -5.90
N ARG A 239 9.89 -8.89 -6.99
CA ARG A 239 10.87 -9.39 -7.96
C ARG A 239 12.17 -9.67 -7.21
N SER A 240 12.78 -10.82 -7.48
CA SER A 240 14.01 -11.26 -6.82
C SER A 240 15.11 -11.60 -7.82
N ASP A 241 14.86 -11.39 -9.12
CA ASP A 241 15.87 -11.54 -10.17
C ASP A 241 17.05 -10.57 -9.99
N ARG A 242 18.13 -10.78 -10.74
CA ARG A 242 19.39 -10.02 -10.61
C ARG A 242 19.18 -8.50 -10.71
N ASP A 243 18.26 -8.06 -11.56
CA ASP A 243 17.98 -6.66 -11.84
C ASP A 243 16.74 -6.17 -11.06
N ALA A 244 16.27 -6.94 -10.07
CA ALA A 244 15.12 -6.58 -9.27
C ALA A 244 15.36 -5.28 -8.48
N PRO A 245 14.37 -4.38 -8.39
CA PRO A 245 14.49 -3.10 -7.67
C PRO A 245 14.98 -3.26 -6.22
N VAL A 246 14.47 -4.26 -5.50
CA VAL A 246 14.85 -4.58 -4.11
C VAL A 246 16.33 -4.95 -3.91
N ARG A 247 17.06 -5.30 -4.97
CA ARG A 247 18.50 -5.60 -4.92
C ARG A 247 19.37 -4.39 -5.26
N GLN A 248 18.78 -3.31 -5.79
CA GLN A 248 19.52 -2.14 -6.20
C GLN A 248 19.74 -1.17 -5.03
N PRO A 249 20.84 -0.42 -5.02
CA PRO A 249 20.95 0.77 -4.18
C PRO A 249 19.83 1.76 -4.53
N SER A 250 19.33 2.47 -3.52
CA SER A 250 18.29 3.49 -3.71
C SER A 250 18.84 4.87 -3.33
N ILE A 251 18.19 5.93 -3.82
CA ILE A 251 18.56 7.31 -3.48
C ILE A 251 18.51 7.49 -1.95
N ALA A 252 19.53 8.12 -1.37
CA ALA A 252 19.60 8.42 0.06
C ALA A 252 18.59 9.51 0.47
N ALA A 253 17.32 9.14 0.52
CA ALA A 253 16.20 9.97 0.97
C ALA A 253 15.45 9.25 2.09
N THR A 254 14.93 10.01 3.05
CA THR A 254 14.08 9.44 4.11
C THR A 254 12.82 8.84 3.49
N ALA A 255 12.66 7.53 3.64
CA ALA A 255 11.54 6.77 3.12
C ALA A 255 10.68 6.29 4.29
N ALA A 256 9.49 6.86 4.43
CA ALA A 256 8.58 6.51 5.52
C ALA A 256 7.98 5.10 5.36
N MET A 257 7.83 4.63 4.13
CA MET A 257 7.20 3.37 3.77
C MET A 257 7.88 2.75 2.54
N LEU A 258 7.77 1.43 2.41
CA LEU A 258 8.24 0.70 1.24
C LEU A 258 7.31 0.93 0.03
N ASP A 259 7.89 1.22 -1.12
CA ASP A 259 7.18 1.28 -2.40
C ASP A 259 6.68 -0.11 -2.81
N GLU A 260 5.58 -0.18 -3.58
CA GLU A 260 4.93 -1.46 -3.92
C GLU A 260 5.82 -2.43 -4.71
N ASP A 261 6.82 -1.91 -5.45
CA ASP A 261 7.84 -2.70 -6.15
C ASP A 261 9.10 -2.97 -5.32
N GLY A 262 9.19 -2.35 -4.13
CA GLY A 262 10.32 -2.44 -3.21
C GLY A 262 11.59 -1.69 -3.64
N GLY A 263 11.52 -0.82 -4.66
CA GLY A 263 12.69 -0.14 -5.22
C GLY A 263 13.40 0.81 -4.24
N ASN A 264 12.73 1.23 -3.17
CA ASN A 264 13.28 2.08 -2.12
C ASN A 264 13.70 1.31 -0.85
N LEU A 265 13.82 -0.03 -0.89
CA LEU A 265 14.09 -0.87 0.27
C LEU A 265 15.34 -0.43 1.07
N ALA A 266 16.44 -0.10 0.39
CA ALA A 266 17.64 0.34 1.08
C ALA A 266 17.45 1.69 1.81
N SER A 267 16.65 2.59 1.26
CA SER A 267 16.29 3.88 1.89
C SER A 267 15.37 3.67 3.09
N VAL A 268 14.46 2.69 3.04
CA VAL A 268 13.62 2.30 4.18
C VAL A 268 14.50 1.80 5.33
N PHE A 269 15.43 0.88 5.05
CA PHE A 269 16.36 0.39 6.07
C PHE A 269 17.28 1.49 6.60
N ALA A 270 17.80 2.36 5.74
CA ALA A 270 18.59 3.52 6.17
C ALA A 270 17.78 4.47 7.07
N THR A 271 16.49 4.65 6.77
CA THR A 271 15.58 5.45 7.59
C THR A 271 15.39 4.83 8.97
N LEU A 272 15.16 3.51 9.05
CA LEU A 272 15.02 2.81 10.33
C LEU A 272 16.31 2.86 11.15
N ALA A 273 17.45 2.59 10.52
CA ALA A 273 18.76 2.53 11.19
C ALA A 273 19.27 3.91 11.66
N HIS A 274 19.18 4.93 10.80
CA HIS A 274 19.89 6.20 11.01
C HIS A 274 18.99 7.37 11.41
N ILE A 275 17.69 7.32 11.07
CA ILE A 275 16.73 8.39 11.39
C ILE A 275 15.86 8.01 12.58
N ARG A 276 15.22 6.83 12.53
CA ARG A 276 14.42 6.30 13.64
C ARG A 276 15.31 5.86 14.81
N GLN A 277 16.50 5.34 14.49
CA GLN A 277 17.46 4.78 15.46
C GLN A 277 16.85 3.67 16.34
N ASP A 278 15.92 2.93 15.75
CA ASP A 278 15.18 1.85 16.41
C ASP A 278 14.95 0.73 15.38
N THR A 279 15.83 -0.27 15.42
CA THR A 279 15.83 -1.45 14.56
C THR A 279 15.61 -2.74 15.35
N VAL A 280 15.26 -2.66 16.64
CA VAL A 280 15.25 -3.82 17.55
C VAL A 280 14.40 -4.96 16.99
N ASP A 281 13.18 -4.65 16.56
CA ASP A 281 12.26 -5.65 16.01
C ASP A 281 12.74 -6.19 14.66
N LEU A 282 13.24 -5.31 13.79
CA LEU A 282 13.79 -5.68 12.49
C LEU A 282 14.99 -6.63 12.66
N ASP A 283 15.94 -6.28 13.52
CA ASP A 283 17.15 -7.07 13.77
C ASP A 283 16.81 -8.41 14.39
N ARG A 284 15.88 -8.44 15.36
CA ARG A 284 15.40 -9.68 15.97
C ARG A 284 14.75 -10.60 14.94
N LEU A 285 13.85 -10.07 14.11
CA LEU A 285 13.13 -10.87 13.12
C LEU A 285 14.03 -11.37 12.00
N VAL A 286 14.99 -10.56 11.57
CA VAL A 286 16.03 -10.98 10.62
C VAL A 286 16.89 -12.09 11.22
N ALA A 287 17.32 -11.94 12.48
CA ALA A 287 18.09 -12.97 13.16
C ALA A 287 17.30 -14.28 13.33
N ASP A 288 16.04 -14.21 13.77
CA ASP A 288 15.18 -15.39 13.94
C ASP A 288 14.94 -16.13 12.63
N ALA A 289 14.75 -15.41 11.52
CA ALA A 289 14.40 -15.99 10.24
C ALA A 289 15.61 -16.46 9.42
N LEU A 290 16.80 -15.87 9.63
CA LEU A 290 18.00 -16.09 8.81
C LEU A 290 19.20 -16.59 9.64
N GLU A 291 18.97 -17.56 10.54
CA GLU A 291 20.04 -18.27 11.27
C GLU A 291 20.99 -17.33 12.05
N GLY A 292 20.44 -16.31 12.70
CA GLY A 292 21.18 -15.32 13.47
C GLY A 292 21.89 -14.26 12.61
N ALA A 293 21.52 -14.11 11.33
CA ALA A 293 22.05 -13.05 10.48
C ALA A 293 21.80 -11.67 11.09
N LYS A 294 22.74 -10.75 10.84
CA LYS A 294 22.63 -9.34 11.22
C LYS A 294 22.47 -8.49 9.99
N LEU A 295 21.46 -7.62 10.00
CA LEU A 295 21.28 -6.61 8.98
C LEU A 295 22.34 -5.52 9.15
N VAL A 296 23.07 -5.24 8.07
CA VAL A 296 24.08 -4.20 8.02
C VAL A 296 23.57 -3.08 7.13
N VAL A 297 23.40 -1.90 7.69
CA VAL A 297 22.93 -0.71 6.97
C VAL A 297 23.99 0.39 7.13
N PRO A 298 24.93 0.53 6.19
CA PRO A 298 25.91 1.61 6.22
C PRO A 298 25.23 2.98 6.25
N TYR A 299 25.89 3.99 6.80
CA TYR A 299 25.39 5.37 6.71
C TYR A 299 25.37 5.78 5.23
N PRO A 300 24.21 6.22 4.70
CA PRO A 300 24.09 6.53 3.28
C PRO A 300 24.76 7.88 2.97
N GLU A 301 25.48 7.95 1.85
CA GLU A 301 25.94 9.21 1.26
C GLU A 301 24.92 9.67 0.20
N GLU A 302 25.22 9.47 -1.09
CA GLU A 302 24.28 9.75 -2.18
C GLU A 302 23.26 8.62 -2.37
N THR A 303 23.66 7.39 -2.04
CA THR A 303 22.82 6.19 -2.15
C THR A 303 22.82 5.40 -0.86
N ALA A 304 21.69 4.76 -0.57
CA ALA A 304 21.52 3.81 0.50
C ALA A 304 21.74 2.39 -0.01
N THR A 305 22.31 1.55 0.84
CA THR A 305 22.50 0.12 0.59
C THR A 305 22.35 -0.65 1.90
N PHE A 306 22.27 -1.98 1.82
CA PHE A 306 22.22 -2.87 2.96
C PHE A 306 22.97 -4.16 2.65
N GLY A 307 23.17 -5.01 3.65
CA GLY A 307 23.70 -6.35 3.48
C GLY A 307 23.44 -7.20 4.70
N LEU A 308 23.84 -8.47 4.65
CA LEU A 308 23.74 -9.39 5.78
C LEU A 308 25.12 -9.89 6.21
N ASN A 309 25.32 -9.98 7.52
CA ASN A 309 26.42 -10.73 8.11
C ASN A 309 25.86 -12.01 8.71
N PHE A 310 26.37 -13.17 8.27
CA PHE A 310 25.94 -14.47 8.77
C PHE A 310 26.96 -15.03 9.78
N PRO A 311 26.54 -15.56 10.94
CA PRO A 311 27.44 -16.13 11.94
C PRO A 311 28.28 -17.32 11.44
N ALA A 312 27.75 -18.08 10.48
CA ALA A 312 28.40 -19.26 9.91
C ALA A 312 29.63 -18.94 9.03
N PHE A 313 29.85 -17.67 8.68
CA PHE A 313 30.92 -17.25 7.77
C PHE A 313 31.92 -16.32 8.48
N PRO A 314 33.16 -16.19 7.95
CA PRO A 314 34.08 -15.15 8.38
C PRO A 314 33.43 -13.76 8.30
N PRO A 315 33.89 -12.77 9.09
CA PRO A 315 33.27 -11.44 9.16
C PRO A 315 33.32 -10.74 7.80
N ARG A 316 32.25 -10.92 7.03
CA ARG A 316 32.02 -10.33 5.71
C ARG A 316 30.54 -9.97 5.57
N THR A 317 30.30 -8.89 4.84
CA THR A 317 28.95 -8.45 4.50
C THR A 317 28.59 -8.93 3.10
N PHE A 318 27.53 -9.73 3.04
CA PHE A 318 26.93 -10.19 1.79
C PHE A 318 26.04 -9.08 1.25
N ARG A 319 26.34 -8.61 0.04
CA ARG A 319 25.55 -7.55 -0.62
C ARG A 319 24.21 -8.09 -1.12
N PRO A 320 23.23 -7.22 -1.42
CA PRO A 320 21.90 -7.67 -1.86
C PRO A 320 21.95 -8.56 -3.10
N GLY A 321 22.92 -8.33 -4.00
CA GLY A 321 23.14 -9.19 -5.18
C GLY A 321 23.66 -10.61 -4.88
N GLU A 322 24.15 -10.88 -3.67
CA GLU A 322 24.67 -12.19 -3.23
C GLU A 322 23.63 -12.99 -2.42
N LEU A 323 22.52 -12.36 -2.03
CA LEU A 323 21.49 -12.98 -1.20
C LEU A 323 20.56 -13.90 -2.00
N SER A 324 20.05 -14.95 -1.37
CA SER A 324 19.06 -15.82 -2.00
C SER A 324 17.73 -15.10 -2.22
N ASP A 325 16.90 -15.62 -3.12
CA ASP A 325 15.58 -15.05 -3.41
C ASP A 325 14.69 -14.99 -2.17
N GLY A 326 14.70 -16.05 -1.35
CA GLY A 326 13.96 -16.09 -0.08
C GLY A 326 14.45 -15.05 0.92
N GLN A 327 15.76 -14.81 1.00
CA GLN A 327 16.34 -13.79 1.87
C GLN A 327 15.92 -12.37 1.46
N ILE A 328 16.01 -12.04 0.16
CA ILE A 328 15.60 -10.73 -0.35
C ILE A 328 14.10 -10.49 -0.18
N ARG A 329 13.27 -11.49 -0.46
CA ARG A 329 11.82 -11.39 -0.27
C ARG A 329 11.45 -11.19 1.19
N LEU A 330 12.08 -11.94 2.09
CA LEU A 330 11.89 -11.75 3.53
C LEU A 330 12.27 -10.34 3.97
N LEU A 331 13.42 -9.82 3.52
CA LEU A 331 13.85 -8.46 3.82
C LEU A 331 12.88 -7.42 3.26
N ALA A 332 12.37 -7.61 2.05
CA ALA A 332 11.36 -6.72 1.48
C ALA A 332 10.04 -6.77 2.27
N LEU A 333 9.60 -7.95 2.71
CA LEU A 333 8.44 -8.08 3.61
C LEU A 333 8.68 -7.41 4.96
N ALA A 334 9.88 -7.54 5.54
CA ALA A 334 10.25 -6.84 6.76
C ALA A 334 10.23 -5.31 6.54
N GLY A 335 10.75 -4.82 5.42
CA GLY A 335 10.66 -3.42 5.03
C GLY A 335 9.20 -2.95 4.91
N ALA A 336 8.31 -3.75 4.34
CA ALA A 336 6.89 -3.42 4.21
C ALA A 336 6.15 -3.39 5.55
N LEU A 337 6.39 -4.38 6.43
CA LEU A 337 5.65 -4.60 7.67
C LEU A 337 6.22 -3.84 8.88
N LEU A 338 7.49 -3.43 8.81
CA LEU A 338 8.20 -2.71 9.88
C LEU A 338 8.67 -1.31 9.44
N SER A 339 8.10 -0.78 8.34
CA SER A 339 8.34 0.58 7.87
C SER A 339 8.15 1.63 8.97
N TYR A 340 8.84 2.77 8.82
CA TYR A 340 8.78 3.88 9.77
C TYR A 340 7.33 4.32 10.05
N ARG A 341 6.51 4.41 8.99
CA ARG A 341 5.07 4.63 9.03
C ARG A 341 4.39 3.55 8.18
N LEU A 342 3.46 2.82 8.79
CA LEU A 342 2.65 1.84 8.06
C LEU A 342 1.46 2.53 7.37
N PRO A 343 1.06 2.05 6.18
CA PRO A 343 -0.12 2.56 5.49
C PRO A 343 -1.41 2.15 6.21
N PRO A 344 -2.57 2.76 5.87
CA PRO A 344 -3.87 2.36 6.38
C PRO A 344 -4.21 0.88 6.19
N LEU A 345 -3.84 0.33 5.04
CA LEU A 345 -4.02 -1.08 4.70
C LEU A 345 -2.79 -1.62 3.98
N ILE A 346 -2.33 -2.81 4.38
CA ILE A 346 -1.32 -3.60 3.68
C ILE A 346 -1.98 -4.85 3.12
N ALA A 347 -2.00 -4.99 1.79
CA ALA A 347 -2.44 -6.19 1.11
C ALA A 347 -1.22 -7.00 0.64
N LEU A 348 -1.09 -8.22 1.13
CA LEU A 348 -0.06 -9.18 0.77
C LEU A 348 -0.65 -10.28 -0.12
N ASN A 349 -0.07 -10.51 -1.30
CA ASN A 349 -0.44 -11.63 -2.15
C ASN A 349 0.69 -12.66 -2.22
N GLU A 350 0.42 -13.83 -1.66
CA GLU A 350 1.34 -14.97 -1.53
C GLU A 350 2.70 -14.56 -0.94
N PRO A 351 2.72 -13.87 0.22
CA PRO A 351 3.97 -13.39 0.82
C PRO A 351 4.93 -14.52 1.19
N GLU A 352 4.45 -15.75 1.36
CA GLU A 352 5.27 -16.93 1.60
C GLU A 352 5.98 -17.47 0.35
N ALA A 353 5.61 -17.00 -0.85
CA ALA A 353 6.12 -17.56 -2.09
C ALA A 353 7.65 -17.45 -2.16
N SER A 354 8.31 -18.61 -2.28
CA SER A 354 9.77 -18.76 -2.30
C SER A 354 10.49 -18.52 -0.97
N LEU A 355 9.76 -18.45 0.16
CA LEU A 355 10.36 -18.50 1.49
C LEU A 355 10.62 -19.93 1.95
N HIS A 356 11.68 -20.14 2.74
CA HIS A 356 11.89 -21.42 3.41
C HIS A 356 10.80 -21.63 4.47
N PRO A 357 10.28 -22.86 4.69
CA PRO A 357 9.24 -23.12 5.70
C PRO A 357 9.57 -22.60 7.10
N ASP A 358 10.84 -22.64 7.50
CA ASP A 358 11.30 -22.14 8.81
C ASP A 358 11.14 -20.62 8.97
N MET A 359 10.95 -19.87 7.89
CA MET A 359 10.73 -18.42 7.92
C MET A 359 9.24 -18.06 8.12
N ILE A 360 8.32 -19.01 7.95
CA ILE A 360 6.87 -18.78 8.06
C ILE A 360 6.46 -18.25 9.44
N PRO A 361 6.95 -18.80 10.57
CA PRO A 361 6.61 -18.26 11.89
C PRO A 361 7.06 -16.80 12.06
N SER A 362 8.23 -16.43 11.52
CA SER A 362 8.74 -15.06 11.59
C SER A 362 7.90 -14.10 10.73
N LEU A 363 7.44 -14.54 9.56
CA LEU A 363 6.49 -13.77 8.74
C LEU A 363 5.16 -13.55 9.47
N ALA A 364 4.60 -14.58 10.11
CA ALA A 364 3.37 -14.44 10.89
C ALA A 364 3.53 -13.45 12.06
N ARG A 365 4.68 -13.46 12.76
CA ARG A 365 4.99 -12.47 13.80
C ARG A 365 5.09 -11.04 13.25
N MET A 366 5.73 -10.86 12.08
CA MET A 366 5.77 -9.54 11.40
C MET A 366 4.37 -9.04 11.05
N ILE A 367 3.51 -9.91 10.55
CA ILE A 367 2.12 -9.57 10.23
C ILE A 367 1.36 -9.17 11.50
N ALA A 368 1.49 -9.94 12.58
CA ALA A 368 0.86 -9.63 13.85
C ALA A 368 1.29 -8.26 14.39
N GLN A 369 2.60 -7.98 14.39
CA GLN A 369 3.13 -6.70 14.83
C GLN A 369 2.68 -5.53 13.95
N ALA A 370 2.69 -5.70 12.62
CA ALA A 370 2.18 -4.68 11.70
C ALA A 370 0.68 -4.41 11.92
N SER A 371 -0.07 -5.45 12.31
CA SER A 371 -1.51 -5.36 12.53
C SER A 371 -1.91 -4.46 13.68
N GLU A 372 -1.02 -4.18 14.63
CA GLU A 372 -1.27 -3.23 15.71
C GLU A 372 -1.45 -1.79 15.21
N ARG A 373 -0.94 -1.47 14.01
CA ARG A 373 -0.90 -0.10 13.46
C ARG A 373 -1.40 0.00 12.03
N SER A 374 -1.82 -1.10 11.40
CA SER A 374 -2.28 -1.17 10.01
C SER A 374 -3.24 -2.32 9.82
N GLN A 375 -4.26 -2.15 8.99
CA GLN A 375 -5.11 -3.27 8.61
C GLN A 375 -4.35 -4.19 7.63
N ILE A 376 -4.34 -5.50 7.88
CA ILE A 376 -3.62 -6.45 7.04
C ILE A 376 -4.59 -7.34 6.28
N TRP A 377 -4.43 -7.40 4.97
CA TRP A 377 -5.11 -8.33 4.08
C TRP A 377 -4.08 -9.31 3.53
N VAL A 378 -4.30 -10.61 3.72
CA VAL A 378 -3.39 -11.65 3.22
C VAL A 378 -4.15 -12.59 2.30
N VAL A 379 -3.59 -12.83 1.12
CA VAL A 379 -3.99 -13.91 0.23
C VAL A 379 -2.88 -14.94 0.20
N THR A 380 -3.19 -16.20 0.46
CA THR A 380 -2.18 -17.26 0.59
C THR A 380 -2.73 -18.61 0.09
N HIS A 381 -1.86 -19.48 -0.39
CA HIS A 381 -2.17 -20.90 -0.61
C HIS A 381 -1.56 -21.79 0.49
N SER A 382 -0.75 -21.22 1.38
CA SER A 382 -0.09 -21.92 2.48
C SER A 382 -1.00 -22.02 3.70
N ALA A 383 -1.46 -23.25 3.96
CA ALA A 383 -2.14 -23.58 5.21
C ALA A 383 -1.25 -23.33 6.44
N ALA A 384 0.07 -23.50 6.30
CA ALA A 384 1.03 -23.25 7.37
C ALA A 384 1.07 -21.75 7.74
N LEU A 385 1.14 -20.86 6.74
CA LEU A 385 1.10 -19.42 6.99
C LEU A 385 -0.26 -18.99 7.59
N ALA A 386 -1.36 -19.47 7.00
CA ALA A 386 -2.70 -19.13 7.48
C ALA A 386 -2.90 -19.55 8.95
N SER A 387 -2.43 -20.75 9.32
CA SER A 387 -2.50 -21.25 10.70
C SER A 387 -1.60 -20.43 11.63
N ALA A 388 -0.37 -20.13 11.22
CA ALA A 388 0.54 -19.31 12.01
C ALA A 388 -0.01 -17.88 12.24
N ILE A 389 -0.64 -17.25 11.24
CA ILE A 389 -1.30 -15.96 11.42
C ILE A 389 -2.50 -16.08 12.38
N ALA A 390 -3.30 -17.14 12.26
CA ALA A 390 -4.43 -17.37 13.15
C ALA A 390 -3.99 -17.52 14.62
N GLU A 391 -2.89 -18.23 14.87
CA GLU A 391 -2.29 -18.38 16.21
C GLU A 391 -1.78 -17.05 16.78
N GLN A 392 -1.16 -16.21 15.95
CA GLN A 392 -0.59 -14.92 16.39
C GLN A 392 -1.64 -13.82 16.56
N CYS A 393 -2.66 -13.78 15.69
CA CYS A 393 -3.60 -12.67 15.58
C CYS A 393 -5.02 -13.00 16.05
N GLY A 394 -5.34 -14.28 16.28
CA GLY A 394 -6.72 -14.74 16.53
C GLY A 394 -7.65 -14.64 15.31
N ALA A 395 -7.12 -14.28 14.14
CA ALA A 395 -7.88 -14.14 12.91
C ALA A 395 -8.20 -15.51 12.30
N ARG A 396 -9.48 -15.84 12.16
CA ARG A 396 -9.91 -17.07 11.48
C ARG A 396 -9.71 -16.93 9.97
N PRO A 397 -8.91 -17.78 9.30
CA PRO A 397 -8.76 -17.71 7.86
C PRO A 397 -10.08 -18.04 7.15
N ILE A 398 -10.41 -17.24 6.14
CA ILE A 398 -11.54 -17.43 5.24
C ILE A 398 -11.10 -18.40 4.15
N ARG A 399 -11.80 -19.52 4.01
CA ARG A 399 -11.50 -20.48 2.95
C ARG A 399 -12.09 -19.98 1.65
N VAL A 400 -11.28 -19.99 0.59
CA VAL A 400 -11.68 -19.60 -0.76
C VAL A 400 -11.70 -20.85 -1.63
N SER A 401 -12.87 -21.18 -2.14
CA SER A 401 -13.09 -22.32 -3.04
C SER A 401 -13.74 -21.85 -4.34
N LYS A 402 -13.82 -22.76 -5.33
CA LYS A 402 -14.48 -22.49 -6.61
C LYS A 402 -15.59 -23.52 -6.85
N GLN A 403 -16.80 -23.04 -7.09
CA GLN A 403 -17.98 -23.87 -7.35
C GLN A 403 -18.66 -23.33 -8.61
N ASP A 404 -18.89 -24.17 -9.62
CA ASP A 404 -19.52 -23.79 -10.90
C ASP A 404 -18.90 -22.57 -11.61
N GLY A 405 -17.58 -22.38 -11.44
CA GLY A 405 -16.86 -21.23 -11.99
C GLY A 405 -16.79 -20.02 -11.06
N GLU A 406 -17.59 -20.01 -10.00
CA GLU A 406 -17.78 -18.91 -9.04
C GLU A 406 -16.86 -19.08 -7.83
N THR A 407 -16.31 -17.97 -7.35
CA THR A 407 -15.59 -17.94 -6.07
C THR A 407 -16.56 -17.96 -4.91
N VAL A 408 -16.36 -18.87 -3.97
CA VAL A 408 -17.14 -19.03 -2.74
C VAL A 408 -16.23 -18.84 -1.53
N LEU A 409 -16.75 -18.18 -0.50
CA LEU A 409 -16.06 -17.88 0.76
C LEU A 409 -16.73 -18.65 1.90
N GLU A 410 -15.93 -19.35 2.72
CA GLU A 410 -16.38 -20.23 3.81
C GLU A 410 -15.66 -19.97 5.15
#